data_AF-A0A1G0FAI0-F1
#
_entry.id   AF-A0A1G0FAI0-F1
#
_cell.length_a   1.000
_cell.length_b   1.000
_cell.length_c   1.000
_cell.angle_alpha   90.00
_cell.angle_beta   90.00
_cell.angle_gamma   90.00
#
_symmetry.space_group_name_H-M   'P 1'
#
loop_
_entity.id
_entity.type
_entity.pdbx_description
1 polymer ?
#
loop_
_entity_poly.entity_id
_entity_poly.type
_entity_poly.pdbx_seq_one_letter_code
_entity_poly.pdbx_strand_id
1 'polypeptide(L)'
;MSDWFHWQGQDLHLALKVQPRAGKDEFVAGQDGYLKVRITAPPVDGKANQHLIRLLARTFKVPQHQIALTAGETGRLKRFVIHAPRVMPGFMAENRGRL
;
A
#
# COMPACT_ATOMS: atom_id res chain seq x y z
N MET A 1 -12.97 12.84 6.17
CA MET A 1 -12.57 12.26 4.87
C MET A 1 -11.15 11.78 5.03
N SER A 2 -10.93 10.49 4.87
CA SER A 2 -9.70 9.80 5.27
C SER A 2 -9.23 8.96 4.09
N ASP A 3 -8.82 9.64 3.03
CA ASP A 3 -8.35 8.98 1.83
C ASP A 3 -6.93 8.47 2.05
N TRP A 4 -6.78 7.16 1.96
CA TRP A 4 -5.50 6.48 2.05
C TRP A 4 -4.73 6.49 0.73
N PHE A 5 -5.26 7.16 -0.29
CA PHE A 5 -4.57 7.39 -1.54
C PHE A 5 -4.93 8.73 -2.17
N HIS A 6 -4.04 9.23 -3.02
CA HIS A 6 -4.32 10.34 -3.92
C HIS A 6 -3.46 10.23 -5.17
N TRP A 7 -3.86 10.93 -6.22
CA TRP A 7 -3.10 11.03 -7.47
C TRP A 7 -2.33 12.35 -7.53
N GLN A 8 -1.09 12.27 -7.98
CA GLN A 8 -0.27 13.42 -8.32
C GLN A 8 0.30 13.21 -9.73
N GLY A 9 -0.36 13.78 -10.74
CA GLY A 9 -0.03 13.48 -12.13
C GLY A 9 -0.24 12.00 -12.45
N GLN A 10 0.82 11.29 -12.83
CA GLN A 10 0.81 9.85 -13.12
C GLN A 10 1.13 8.99 -11.89
N ASP A 11 1.43 9.61 -10.76
CA ASP A 11 1.87 8.93 -9.56
C ASP A 11 0.70 8.71 -8.60
N LEU A 12 0.55 7.46 -8.14
CA LEU A 12 -0.39 7.08 -7.11
C LEU A 12 0.32 7.05 -5.77
N HIS A 13 -0.06 7.95 -4.87
CA HIS A 13 0.44 8.01 -3.52
C HIS A 13 -0.46 7.17 -2.62
N LEU A 14 0.13 6.26 -1.84
CA LEU A 14 -0.56 5.35 -0.94
C LEU A 14 -0.08 5.55 0.50
N ALA A 15 -1.02 5.56 1.43
CA ALA A 15 -0.79 5.52 2.87
C ALA A 15 -1.26 4.16 3.41
N LEU A 16 -0.34 3.35 3.91
CA LEU A 16 -0.59 1.99 4.37
C LEU A 16 -0.33 1.84 5.87
N LYS A 17 -1.19 1.12 6.57
CA LYS A 17 -0.98 0.67 7.95
C LYS A 17 -0.69 -0.82 7.96
N VAL A 18 0.56 -1.17 8.18
CA VAL A 18 1.08 -2.54 8.09
C VAL A 18 0.85 -3.30 9.38
N GLN A 19 0.23 -4.47 9.26
CA GLN A 19 0.10 -5.47 10.31
C GLN A 19 0.94 -6.70 9.94
N PRO A 20 2.13 -6.86 10.54
CA PRO A 20 3.02 -8.00 10.26
C PRO A 20 2.52 -9.29 10.92
N ARG A 21 3.16 -10.43 10.58
CA ARG A 21 2.87 -11.77 11.14
C ARG A 21 1.41 -12.22 10.96
N ALA A 22 0.78 -11.84 9.86
CA ALA A 22 -0.54 -12.34 9.51
C ALA A 22 -0.46 -13.77 8.91
N GLY A 23 -1.55 -14.52 8.95
CA GLY A 23 -1.63 -15.84 8.31
C GLY A 23 -1.61 -15.81 6.78
N LYS A 24 -1.91 -14.66 6.18
CA LYS A 24 -1.87 -14.41 4.73
C LYS A 24 -1.68 -12.93 4.43
N ASP A 25 -1.25 -12.63 3.21
CA ASP A 25 -1.19 -11.26 2.69
C ASP A 25 -2.58 -10.81 2.25
N GLU A 26 -3.06 -9.68 2.78
CA GLU A 26 -4.39 -9.15 2.42
C GLU A 26 -4.47 -7.63 2.61
N PHE A 27 -5.17 -6.98 1.68
CA PHE A 27 -5.61 -5.60 1.81
C PHE A 27 -6.96 -5.59 2.51
N VAL A 28 -7.10 -4.74 3.53
CA VAL A 28 -8.31 -4.62 4.35
C VAL A 28 -8.75 -3.17 4.33
N ALA A 29 -10.06 -2.94 4.37
CA ALA A 29 -10.67 -1.62 4.43
C ALA A 29 -9.90 -0.70 5.40
N GLY A 30 -9.60 0.50 4.92
CA GLY A 30 -8.79 1.47 5.64
C GLY A 30 -9.55 2.15 6.77
N GLN A 31 -8.80 2.69 7.73
CA GLN A 31 -9.31 3.59 8.76
C GLN A 31 -8.27 4.70 8.99
N ASP A 32 -8.70 5.86 9.46
CA ASP A 32 -7.83 6.96 9.89
C ASP A 32 -6.86 7.48 8.81
N GLY A 33 -7.22 7.34 7.53
CA GLY A 33 -6.42 7.80 6.39
C GLY A 33 -5.37 6.80 5.91
N TYR A 34 -5.48 5.53 6.34
CA TYR A 34 -4.56 4.46 5.92
C TYR A 34 -5.32 3.22 5.46
N LEU A 35 -4.86 2.61 4.37
CA LEU A 35 -5.28 1.27 3.97
C LEU A 35 -4.57 0.26 4.86
N LYS A 36 -5.33 -0.61 5.52
CA LYS A 36 -4.73 -1.64 6.36
C LYS A 36 -4.19 -2.76 5.47
N VAL A 37 -2.92 -3.12 5.65
CA VAL A 37 -2.27 -4.21 4.91
C VAL A 37 -1.72 -5.21 5.89
N ARG A 38 -2.22 -6.43 5.83
CA ARG A 38 -1.73 -7.56 6.61
C ARG A 38 -0.70 -8.30 5.77
N ILE A 39 0.47 -8.56 6.35
CA ILE A 39 1.56 -9.25 5.66
C ILE A 39 2.07 -10.40 6.51
N THR A 40 2.47 -11.47 5.85
CA THR A 40 3.11 -12.63 6.50
C THR A 40 4.51 -12.30 7.00
N ALA A 41 5.20 -11.37 6.33
CA ALA A 41 6.57 -10.98 6.68
C ALA A 41 6.68 -10.47 8.14
N PRO A 42 7.75 -10.86 8.86
CA PRO A 42 8.00 -10.36 10.20
C PRO A 42 8.38 -8.88 10.17
N PRO A 43 8.19 -8.13 11.28
CA PRO A 43 8.62 -6.73 11.40
C PRO A 43 10.12 -6.65 11.68
N VAL A 44 10.93 -7.30 10.85
CA VAL A 44 12.39 -7.23 10.88
C VAL A 44 12.82 -6.29 9.78
N ASP A 45 13.84 -5.49 10.05
CA ASP A 45 14.30 -4.42 9.17
C ASP A 45 14.46 -4.87 7.72
N GLY A 46 13.91 -4.06 6.82
CA GLY A 46 13.92 -4.28 5.37
C GLY A 46 12.98 -5.36 4.83
N LYS A 47 12.72 -6.45 5.57
CA LYS A 47 11.90 -7.59 5.08
C LYS A 47 10.46 -7.18 4.80
N ALA A 48 9.86 -6.39 5.71
CA ALA A 48 8.49 -5.87 5.52
C ALA A 48 8.40 -4.93 4.30
N ASN A 49 9.41 -4.07 4.09
CA ASN A 49 9.43 -3.10 3.00
C ASN A 49 9.51 -3.80 1.64
N GLN A 50 10.47 -4.72 1.49
CA GLN A 50 10.62 -5.50 0.27
C GLN A 50 9.39 -6.36 -0.02
N HIS A 51 8.77 -6.94 1.02
CA HIS A 51 7.54 -7.71 0.88
C HIS A 51 6.38 -6.85 0.37
N LEU A 52 6.23 -5.64 0.90
CA LEU A 52 5.21 -4.70 0.45
C LEU A 52 5.46 -4.23 -0.98
N ILE A 53 6.70 -3.92 -1.37
CA ILE A 53 7.03 -3.55 -2.75
C ILE A 53 6.63 -4.68 -3.71
N ARG A 54 6.95 -5.94 -3.37
CA ARG A 54 6.52 -7.10 -4.17
C ARG A 54 5.00 -7.24 -4.22
N LEU A 55 4.32 -7.10 -3.09
CA LEU A 55 2.86 -7.20 -3.00
C LEU A 55 2.19 -6.12 -3.85
N LEU A 56 2.63 -4.87 -3.74
CA LEU A 56 2.13 -3.74 -4.51
C LEU A 56 2.41 -3.91 -6.00
N ALA A 57 3.62 -4.32 -6.40
CA ALA A 57 3.97 -4.57 -7.80
C ALA A 57 3.01 -5.54 -8.49
N ARG A 58 2.71 -6.67 -7.82
CA ARG A 58 1.75 -7.66 -8.35
C ARG A 58 0.32 -7.12 -8.41
N THR A 59 -0.05 -6.29 -7.44
CA THR A 59 -1.41 -5.76 -7.25
C THR A 59 -1.74 -4.70 -8.29
N PHE A 60 -0.82 -3.76 -8.50
CA PHE A 60 -0.95 -2.65 -9.45
C PHE A 60 -0.41 -2.95 -10.85
N LYS A 61 0.14 -4.15 -11.03
CA LYS A 61 0.73 -4.64 -12.29
C LYS A 61 1.82 -3.72 -12.84
N VAL A 62 2.74 -3.31 -11.97
CA VAL A 62 3.93 -2.50 -12.33
C VAL A 62 5.23 -3.21 -11.94
N PRO A 63 6.36 -2.89 -12.59
CA PRO A 63 7.68 -3.27 -12.11
C PRO A 63 7.98 -2.71 -10.71
N GLN A 64 8.80 -3.42 -9.92
CA GLN A 64 9.15 -2.99 -8.56
C GLN A 64 9.89 -1.64 -8.52
N HIS A 65 10.68 -1.29 -9.55
CA HIS A 65 11.40 -0.03 -9.61
C HIS A 65 10.49 1.20 -9.77
N GLN A 66 9.22 1.00 -10.14
CA GLN A 66 8.21 2.06 -10.19
C GLN A 66 7.54 2.29 -8.84
N ILE A 67 7.97 1.58 -7.79
CA ILE A 67 7.43 1.68 -6.44
C ILE A 67 8.51 2.19 -5.51
N ALA A 68 8.26 3.35 -4.90
CA ALA A 68 9.16 3.96 -3.94
C ALA A 68 8.50 4.04 -2.56
N LEU A 69 9.24 3.67 -1.52
CA LEU A 69 8.88 3.96 -0.14
C LEU A 69 9.31 5.40 0.18
N THR A 70 8.37 6.28 0.47
CA THR A 70 8.63 7.70 0.73
C THR A 70 8.64 8.05 2.22
N ALA A 71 8.03 7.21 3.07
CA ALA A 71 8.10 7.37 4.52
C ALA A 71 7.79 6.06 5.26
N GLY A 72 8.27 5.96 6.50
CA GLY A 72 7.91 4.87 7.41
C GLY A 72 8.79 3.63 7.29
N GLU A 73 10.08 3.80 7.00
CA GLU A 73 11.05 2.72 6.84
C GLU A 73 11.06 1.74 8.02
N THR A 74 11.09 2.28 9.24
CA THR A 74 11.08 1.53 10.53
C THR A 74 9.67 1.41 11.14
N GLY A 75 8.68 2.11 10.58
CA GLY A 75 7.33 2.21 11.13
C GLY A 75 6.32 1.23 10.52
N ARG A 76 5.18 1.08 11.19
CA ARG A 76 4.00 0.37 10.66
C ARG A 76 3.20 1.24 9.68
N LEU A 77 3.26 2.56 9.83
CA LEU A 77 2.67 3.50 8.89
C LEU A 77 3.68 3.72 7.78
N LYS A 78 3.32 3.37 6.55
CA LYS A 78 4.20 3.46 5.38
C LYS A 78 3.54 4.28 4.30
N ARG A 79 4.35 5.06 3.59
CA ARG A 79 3.90 5.81 2.42
C ARG A 79 4.64 5.32 1.20
N PHE A 80 3.89 4.97 0.17
CA PHE A 80 4.45 4.52 -1.10
C PHE A 80 4.00 5.44 -2.22
N VAL A 81 4.84 5.57 -3.23
CA VAL A 81 4.49 6.13 -4.52
C VAL A 81 4.59 5.01 -5.55
N ILE A 82 3.57 4.92 -6.39
CA ILE A 82 3.53 3.98 -7.52
C ILE A 82 3.40 4.81 -8.80
N HIS A 83 4.43 4.78 -9.64
CA HIS A 83 4.42 5.47 -10.92
C HIS A 83 3.59 4.69 -11.96
N ALA A 84 2.68 5.38 -12.64
CA ALA A 84 1.87 4.88 -13.76
C ALA A 84 1.29 3.45 -13.54
N PRO A 85 0.55 3.20 -12.44
CA PRO A 85 -0.05 1.89 -12.17
C PRO A 85 -0.97 1.44 -13.30
N ARG A 86 -0.80 0.19 -13.73
CA ARG A 86 -1.52 -0.36 -14.90
C ARG A 86 -2.91 -0.88 -14.58
N VAL A 87 -3.13 -1.28 -13.33
CA VAL A 87 -4.40 -1.83 -12.85
C VAL A 87 -4.80 -1.14 -11.54
N MET A 88 -6.08 -0.82 -11.44
CA MET A 88 -6.72 -0.37 -10.20
C MET A 88 -7.48 -1.55 -9.58
N PRO A 89 -7.02 -2.12 -8.46
CA PRO A 89 -7.71 -3.20 -7.78
C PRO A 89 -9.11 -2.81 -7.29
N GLY A 90 -10.03 -3.78 -7.21
CA GLY A 90 -11.42 -3.55 -6.79
C GLY A 90 -11.56 -2.93 -5.39
N PHE A 91 -10.65 -3.22 -4.45
CA PHE A 91 -10.66 -2.63 -3.11
C PHE A 91 -10.47 -1.10 -3.11
N MET A 92 -9.95 -0.53 -4.20
CA MET A 92 -9.85 0.93 -4.37
C MET A 92 -11.20 1.56 -4.72
N ALA A 93 -12.08 0.82 -5.40
CA ALA A 93 -13.38 1.30 -5.84
C ALA A 93 -14.40 1.37 -4.68
N GLU A 94 -14.27 0.50 -3.68
CA GLU A 94 -15.17 0.43 -2.52
C GLU A 94 -15.13 1.68 -1.61
N ASN A 95 -14.18 2.60 -1.80
CA ASN A 95 -14.16 3.89 -1.09
C ASN A 95 -14.86 5.04 -1.85
N ARG A 96 -15.48 4.79 -3.01
CA ARG A 96 -16.20 5.83 -3.79
C ARG A 96 -17.58 6.22 -3.23
N GLY A 97 -17.91 5.85 -1.99
CA GLY A 97 -19.27 6.01 -1.45
C GLY A 97 -19.33 6.71 -0.11
N ARG A 98 -19.34 8.06 -0.14
CA ARG A 98 -20.15 8.98 0.69
C ARG A 98 -19.68 10.42 0.44
N LEU A 99 -20.12 10.96 -0.70
CA LEU A 99 -20.42 12.40 -0.78
C LEU A 99 -21.78 12.62 -0.13
#